data_AF-R9LL50-F1
#
_entry.id   AF-R9LL50-F1
#
_cell.length_a   1.000
_cell.length_b   1.000
_cell.length_c   1.000
_cell.angle_alpha   90.00
_cell.angle_beta   90.00
_cell.angle_gamma   90.00
#
_symmetry.space_group_name_H-M   'P 1'
#
loop_
_entity.id
_entity.type
_entity.pdbx_description
1 polymer ?
#
loop_
_entity_poly.entity_id
_entity_poly.type
_entity_poly.pdbx_seq_one_letter_code
_entity_poly.pdbx_strand_id
1 'polypeptide(L)' 'MNELLGGEKLPKMDALKKQRRELADRKKALYAEYRQAQRDMREAVAVKANIDHLLGLTDGRTDKEQTR' A
#
# COMPACT_ATOMS: atom_id res chain seq x y z
N MET A 1 27.25 6.81 1.18
CA MET A 1 27.45 5.41 0.74
C MET A 1 27.76 4.48 1.90
N ASN A 2 28.69 4.82 2.81
CA ASN A 2 28.95 4.00 4.01
C ASN A 2 27.77 3.96 4.99
N GLU A 3 26.96 5.02 5.09
CA GLU A 3 25.74 5.04 5.91
C GLU A 3 24.63 4.13 5.34
N LEU A 4 24.57 3.96 4.01
CA LEU A 4 23.64 3.04 3.35
C LEU A 4 24.01 1.57 3.54
N LEU A 5 25.29 1.30 3.81
CA LEU A 5 25.85 -0.04 3.97
C LEU A 5 26.15 -0.38 5.44
N GLY A 6 25.78 0.49 6.40
CA GLY A 6 26.02 0.25 7.83
C GLY A 6 27.49 0.06 8.22
N GLY A 7 28.42 0.57 7.41
CA GLY A 7 29.86 0.37 7.63
C GLY A 7 30.43 -0.94 7.06
N GLU A 8 29.65 -1.77 6.38
CA GLU A 8 30.16 -2.98 5.72
C GLU A 8 30.84 -2.69 4.37
N LYS A 9 31.81 -3.53 4.00
CA LYS A 9 32.41 -3.52 2.66
C LYS A 9 31.34 -3.80 1.61
N LEU A 10 31.47 -3.16 0.44
CA LEU A 10 30.55 -3.35 -0.67
C LEU A 10 30.37 -4.86 -0.98
N PRO A 11 29.15 -5.40 -0.86
CA PRO A 11 28.91 -6.81 -1.11
C PRO A 11 29.27 -7.17 -2.55
N LYS A 12 29.76 -8.40 -2.77
CA LYS A 12 29.97 -8.90 -4.13
C LYS A 12 28.65 -8.87 -4.91
N MET A 13 28.72 -8.59 -6.21
CA MET A 13 27.53 -8.40 -7.05
C MET A 13 26.53 -9.57 -6.99
N ASP A 14 27.00 -10.79 -6.80
CA ASP A 14 26.12 -11.96 -6.70
C ASP A 14 25.27 -11.95 -5.43
N ALA A 15 25.81 -11.44 -4.31
CA ALA A 15 25.07 -11.26 -3.07
C ALA A 15 23.96 -10.21 -3.23
N LEU A 16 24.26 -9.08 -3.90
CA LEU A 16 23.27 -8.03 -4.17
C LEU A 16 22.15 -8.53 -5.09
N LYS A 17 22.47 -9.34 -6.11
CA LYS A 17 21.46 -9.94 -7.00
C LYS A 17 20.56 -10.92 -6.24
N LYS A 18 21.11 -11.70 -5.32
CA LYS A 18 20.35 -12.63 -4.48
C LYS A 18 19.43 -11.88 -3.51
N GLN A 19 19.95 -10.91 -2.77
CA GLN A 19 19.17 -10.07 -1.86
C GLN A 19 18.05 -9.32 -2.58
N ARG A 20 18.30 -8.79 -3.78
CA ARG A 20 17.27 -8.13 -4.60
C ARG A 20 16.11 -9.07 -4.93
N ARG A 21 16.40 -10.32 -5.29
CA ARG A 21 15.36 -11.33 -5.60
C ARG A 21 14.54 -11.66 -4.35
N GLU A 22 15.21 -11.95 -3.24
CA GLU A 22 14.53 -12.25 -1.97
C GLU A 22 13.65 -11.08 -1.47
N LEU A 23 14.14 -9.84 -1.57
CA LEU A 23 13.36 -8.64 -1.23
C LEU A 23 12.16 -8.45 -2.17
N ALA A 24 12.33 -8.69 -3.47
CA ALA A 24 11.24 -8.59 -4.43
C ALA A 24 10.15 -9.63 -4.17
N ASP A 25 10.53 -10.86 -3.85
CA ASP A 25 9.59 -11.95 -3.54
C ASP A 25 8.85 -11.70 -2.22
N ARG A 26 9.57 -11.27 -1.17
CA ARG A 26 8.94 -10.84 0.10
C ARG A 26 7.99 -9.68 -0.08
N LYS A 27 8.38 -8.67 -0.87
CA LYS A 27 7.51 -7.54 -1.22
C LYS A 27 6.27 -8.06 -1.95
N LYS A 28 6.41 -8.93 -2.94
CA LYS A 28 5.27 -9.45 -3.71
C LYS A 28 4.29 -10.23 -2.83
N ALA A 29 4.79 -11.05 -1.91
CA ALA A 29 3.96 -11.81 -0.97
C ALA A 29 3.16 -10.87 -0.05
N LEU A 30 3.83 -9.91 0.60
CA LEU A 30 3.18 -8.96 1.51
C LEU A 30 2.26 -7.97 0.78
N TYR A 31 2.58 -7.62 -0.46
CA TYR A 31 1.84 -6.63 -1.22
C TYR A 31 0.52 -7.17 -1.79
N ALA A 32 0.37 -8.50 -1.89
CA ALA A 32 -0.88 -9.11 -2.34
C ALA A 32 -2.00 -8.90 -1.31
N GLU A 33 -1.73 -9.19 -0.03
CA GLU A 33 -2.67 -9.00 1.07
C GLU A 33 -3.00 -7.52 1.28
N TYR A 34 -1.99 -6.65 1.21
CA TYR A 34 -2.18 -5.20 1.26
C TYR A 34 -3.07 -4.69 0.11
N ARG A 35 -2.86 -5.19 -1.11
CA ARG A 35 -3.70 -4.83 -2.27
C ARG A 35 -5.14 -5.29 -2.11
N GLN A 36 -5.37 -6.45 -1.51
CA GLN A 36 -6.71 -6.96 -1.26
C GLN A 36 -7.42 -6.10 -0.20
N ALA A 37 -6.79 -5.89 0.95
CA ALA A 37 -7.34 -5.05 2.01
C ALA A 37 -7.65 -3.62 1.52
N GLN A 38 -6.83 -3.06 0.63
CA GLN A 38 -7.09 -1.75 0.04
C GLN A 38 -8.33 -1.74 -0.86
N ARG A 39 -8.63 -2.85 -1.58
CA ARG A 39 -9.85 -2.98 -2.38
C ARG A 39 -11.06 -3.12 -1.49
N ASP A 40 -10.98 -4.01 -0.51
CA ASP A 40 -12.08 -4.26 0.43
C ASP A 40 -12.46 -2.97 1.18
N MET A 41 -11.46 -2.16 1.57
CA MET A 41 -11.71 -0.85 2.18
C MET A 41 -12.42 0.12 1.23
N ARG A 42 -12.05 0.18 -0.05
CA ARG A 42 -12.73 1.03 -1.05
C ARG A 42 -14.17 0.59 -1.26
N GLU A 43 -14.41 -0.72 -1.34
CA GLU A 43 -15.75 -1.28 -1.48
C GLU A 43 -16.61 -0.98 -0.24
N ALA A 44 -16.07 -1.17 0.96
CA ALA A 44 -16.77 -0.84 2.20
C ALA A 44 -17.14 0.65 2.30
N VAL A 45 -16.23 1.55 1.90
CA VAL A 45 -16.49 3.00 1.84
C VAL A 45 -17.59 3.33 0.83
N ALA A 46 -17.57 2.69 -0.35
CA ALA A 46 -18.60 2.89 -1.36
C ALA A 46 -19.98 2.38 -0.90
N VAL A 47 -20.04 1.19 -0.29
CA VAL A 47 -21.27 0.63 0.28
C VAL A 47 -21.81 1.53 1.38
N LYS A 48 -20.94 2.00 2.28
CA LYS A 48 -21.33 2.96 3.33
C LYS A 48 -21.89 4.25 2.75
N ALA A 49 -21.21 4.84 1.76
CA ALA A 49 -21.67 6.07 1.12
C ALA A 49 -23.04 5.88 0.43
N ASN A 50 -23.26 4.73 -0.22
CA ASN A 50 -24.54 4.40 -0.83
C ASN A 50 -25.64 4.26 0.23
N ILE A 51 -25.36 3.57 1.34
CA ILE A 51 -26.31 3.43 2.46
C ILE A 51 -26.64 4.80 3.06
N ASP A 52 -25.63 5.64 3.31
CA ASP A 52 -25.81 6.98 3.84
C ASP A 52 -26.69 7.83 2.90
N HIS A 53 -26.51 7.71 1.58
CA HIS A 53 -27.36 8.38 0.59
C HIS A 53 -28.81 7.85 0.61
N LEU A 54 -29.00 6.53 0.66
CA LEU A 54 -30.33 5.92 0.68
C LEU A 54 -31.11 6.24 1.95
N LEU A 55 -30.42 6.34 3.09
CA LEU A 55 -31.02 6.70 4.37
C LEU A 55 -31.20 8.21 4.56
N GLY A 56 -30.80 9.03 3.58
CA GLY A 56 -30.86 10.48 3.69
C GLY A 56 -29.96 11.04 4.80
N LEU A 57 -29.02 10.23 5.31
CA LEU A 57 -28.07 10.59 6.36
C LEU A 57 -26.87 11.38 5.84
N THR A 58 -26.90 11.79 4.56
CA THR A 58 -25.97 12.75 3.97
C THR A 58 -26.25 14.17 4.48
N ASP A 59 -26.30 14.34 5.80
CA ASP A 59 -26.29 15.65 6.43
C ASP A 59 -24.88 16.24 6.28
N GLY A 60 -24.68 16.99 5.20
CA GLY A 60 -23.73 18.10 5.17
C GLY A 60 -22.24 17.80 5.06
N ARG A 61 -21.79 16.73 4.39
CA ARG A 61 -20.36 16.58 4.08
C ARG A 61 -19.94 17.26 2.77
N THR A 62 -19.56 18.52 2.94
CA THR A 62 -18.56 19.23 2.15
C THR A 62 -17.19 18.52 2.15
N ASP A 63 -17.07 17.34 1.55
CA ASP A 63 -15.74 16.71 1.34
C ASP A 63 -15.43 16.67 -0.16
N LYS A 64 -15.21 17.87 -0.71
CA LYS A 64 -14.48 18.06 -1.96
C LYS A 64 -13.00 17.84 -1.70
N GLU A 65 -12.54 16.60 -1.70
CA GLU A 65 -11.10 16.31 -1.79
C GLU A 65 -10.88 14.90 -2.38
N GLN A 66 -11.44 14.68 -3.57
CA GLN A 66 -10.90 13.68 -4.49
C GLN A 66 -9.77 14.33 -5.29
N THR A 67 -8.56 14.35 -4.74
CA THR A 67 -7.33 14.59 -5.50
C THR A 67 -7.14 13.43 -6.47
N ARG A 68 -7.28 13.74 -7.76
CA ARG A 68 -6.93 12.88 -8.91
C ARG A 68 -5.43 12.62 -8.97
#